data_AF-A0A961I8P4-F1
#
_entry.id   AF-A0A961I8P4-F1
#
_cell.length_a   1.000
_cell.length_b   1.000
_cell.length_c   1.000
_cell.angle_alpha   90.00
_cell.angle_beta   90.00
_cell.angle_gamma   90.00
#
_symmetry.space_group_name_H-M   'P 1'
#
loop_
_entity.id
_entity.type
_entity.pdbx_description
1 polymer ?
#
loop_
_entity_poly.entity_id
_entity_poly.type
_entity_poly.pdbx_seq_one_letter_code
_entity_poly.pdbx_strand_id
1 'polypeptide(L)'
;HAINAPGDSVRANNVAYFNLNTQRWEAIGQGVDGPVYAVWAKLDRLSIGLFGEILVGGKFTTGFNPDGTPVPLNSFGSFRFNPTTDDFWENPGQTNGVTGGAAEVHAIARAGAYDYDLYIGGSFDEGRNANGTIVNSPNILYWDGVTANGWTPLGQGTDGIVRDIEYFLENTSVRNNAIWIGGEFENMFAANGSPIFCRNLGTWYEIVDEWYPVAGGTDGPVYNIASIDAYYQDALAVIAGDFSLGYYPNGNARAINNVALFSIGNPRPGLIPNWNTMGDGANDPVYTATTFRPCWGAGEHVLIGGDFTAVGNKGARDLAKWKRVWRAAIIAHVASSRSSGGSSSGRSARAVMYLPPCFDINKNSAMVETVLFDSLEFGETVAIDSIPNYRPFEIVMTDATNLQDTVAVLDSIVVGLGTPLAMVFAGVDDPGAYAPNPEGISTAMRLMPVPMPGDSANPTDVQVVFAHAVTDAPKVSIALQ
;
A
#
# COMPACT_ATOMS: atom_id res chain seq x y z
N HIS A 1 23.02 -19.38 -3.79
CA HIS A 1 23.26 -19.66 -2.36
C HIS A 1 22.63 -18.55 -1.56
N ALA A 2 22.01 -18.86 -0.42
CA ALA A 2 21.56 -17.87 0.55
C ALA A 2 22.60 -17.76 1.68
N ILE A 3 23.00 -16.55 2.06
CA ILE A 3 24.12 -16.32 2.98
C ILE A 3 23.57 -15.91 4.34
N ASN A 4 23.86 -16.70 5.37
CA ASN A 4 23.51 -16.40 6.77
C ASN A 4 24.60 -15.58 7.45
N ALA A 5 25.86 -15.98 7.23
CA ALA A 5 27.04 -15.28 7.72
C ALA A 5 28.23 -15.61 6.81
N PRO A 6 29.37 -14.89 6.91
CA PRO A 6 30.59 -15.26 6.20
C PRO A 6 30.98 -16.72 6.50
N GLY A 7 30.98 -17.58 5.47
CA GLY A 7 31.26 -19.01 5.60
C GLY A 7 30.07 -19.90 5.99
N ASP A 8 28.91 -19.31 6.30
CA ASP A 8 27.65 -20.02 6.56
C ASP A 8 26.64 -19.68 5.46
N SER A 9 26.43 -20.62 4.54
CA SER A 9 25.50 -20.47 3.44
C SER A 9 24.67 -21.72 3.24
N VAL A 10 23.44 -21.52 2.81
CA VAL A 10 22.53 -22.60 2.41
C VAL A 10 22.50 -22.68 0.89
N ARG A 11 22.71 -23.89 0.37
CA ARG A 11 22.50 -24.18 -1.05
C ARG A 11 21.01 -24.40 -1.28
N ALA A 12 20.33 -23.36 -1.77
CA ALA A 12 18.89 -23.35 -1.91
C ALA A 12 18.39 -23.58 -3.36
N ASN A 13 19.30 -23.64 -4.34
CA ASN A 13 19.00 -23.84 -5.77
C ASN A 13 17.76 -23.05 -6.25
N ASN A 14 17.93 -21.73 -6.39
CA ASN A 14 16.97 -20.75 -6.90
C ASN A 14 15.80 -20.37 -5.96
N VAL A 15 15.57 -21.08 -4.86
CA VAL A 15 14.45 -20.76 -3.95
C VAL A 15 14.79 -21.03 -2.49
N ALA A 16 14.61 -20.03 -1.62
CA ALA A 16 14.90 -20.08 -0.19
C ALA A 16 13.85 -19.28 0.59
N TYR A 17 13.74 -19.53 1.90
CA TYR A 17 12.97 -18.67 2.80
C TYR A 17 13.84 -18.20 3.96
N PHE A 18 13.50 -17.03 4.51
CA PHE A 18 14.15 -16.51 5.71
C PHE A 18 13.28 -16.82 6.93
N ASN A 19 13.78 -17.67 7.82
CA ASN A 19 13.11 -18.04 9.05
C ASN A 19 13.32 -16.94 10.10
N LEU A 20 12.23 -16.25 10.47
CA LEU A 20 12.26 -15.14 11.42
C LEU A 20 12.59 -15.58 12.86
N ASN A 21 12.30 -16.84 13.22
CA ASN A 21 12.57 -17.36 14.56
C ASN A 21 14.06 -17.66 14.73
N THR A 22 14.68 -18.25 13.71
CA THR A 22 16.12 -18.57 13.72
C THR A 22 16.98 -17.43 13.19
N GLN A 23 16.35 -16.44 12.53
CA GLN A 23 16.99 -15.36 11.79
C GLN A 23 17.97 -15.86 10.73
N ARG A 24 17.60 -16.94 10.03
CA ARG A 24 18.44 -17.61 9.04
C ARG A 24 17.66 -17.94 7.77
N TRP A 25 18.35 -17.86 6.65
CA TRP A 25 17.96 -18.48 5.40
C TRP A 25 18.00 -20.00 5.51
N GLU A 26 16.94 -20.62 5.02
CA GLU A 26 16.71 -22.05 4.93
C GLU A 26 16.29 -22.41 3.50
N ALA A 27 16.60 -23.63 3.05
CA ALA A 27 16.28 -24.09 1.70
C ALA A 27 14.82 -24.59 1.64
N ILE A 28 14.19 -24.44 0.48
CA ILE A 28 12.89 -25.05 0.19
C ILE A 28 13.16 -26.37 -0.54
N GLY A 29 13.08 -27.48 0.21
CA GLY A 29 13.57 -28.78 -0.26
C GLY A 29 15.04 -28.71 -0.67
N GLN A 30 15.38 -29.24 -1.85
CA GLN A 30 16.66 -28.98 -2.52
C GLN A 30 16.53 -27.97 -3.67
N GLY A 31 15.44 -27.21 -3.74
CA GLY A 31 15.15 -26.20 -4.76
C GLY A 31 14.74 -26.77 -6.13
N VAL A 32 14.97 -25.99 -7.19
CA VAL A 32 14.59 -26.31 -8.57
C VAL A 32 15.77 -26.18 -9.54
N ASP A 33 15.68 -26.81 -10.72
CA ASP A 33 16.76 -26.88 -11.73
C ASP A 33 16.94 -25.61 -12.60
N GLY A 34 16.13 -24.56 -12.40
CA GLY A 34 16.20 -23.32 -13.17
C GLY A 34 15.69 -22.10 -12.40
N PRO A 35 15.77 -20.88 -12.98
CA PRO A 35 15.38 -19.67 -12.27
C PRO A 35 13.88 -19.64 -11.96
N VAL A 36 13.56 -19.07 -10.80
CA VAL A 36 12.21 -18.78 -10.35
C VAL A 36 11.93 -17.29 -10.60
N TYR A 37 10.80 -17.00 -11.22
CA TYR A 37 10.37 -15.62 -11.54
C TYR A 37 9.16 -15.19 -10.69
N ALA A 38 8.30 -16.13 -10.31
CA ALA A 38 7.12 -15.89 -9.48
C ALA A 38 7.14 -16.78 -8.24
N VAL A 39 6.73 -16.20 -7.10
CA VAL A 39 6.51 -16.93 -5.86
C VAL A 39 5.21 -16.45 -5.24
N TRP A 40 4.40 -17.38 -4.76
CA TRP A 40 3.21 -17.07 -3.98
C TRP A 40 3.14 -18.03 -2.79
N ALA A 41 2.78 -17.55 -1.60
CA ALA A 41 2.81 -18.35 -0.37
C ALA A 41 1.50 -18.25 0.41
N LYS A 42 1.07 -19.38 0.97
CA LYS A 42 -0.13 -19.50 1.81
C LYS A 42 0.17 -20.20 3.11
N LEU A 43 -0.56 -19.77 4.14
CA LEU A 43 -0.79 -20.54 5.35
C LEU A 43 -2.21 -21.09 5.31
N ASP A 44 -2.32 -22.39 5.03
CA ASP A 44 -3.58 -23.11 5.10
C ASP A 44 -3.88 -23.51 6.55
N ARG A 45 -4.98 -22.99 7.10
CA ARG A 45 -5.51 -23.42 8.39
C ARG A 45 -6.55 -24.51 8.16
N LEU A 46 -6.11 -25.73 7.91
CA LEU A 46 -7.01 -26.88 7.84
C LEU A 46 -7.33 -27.42 9.23
N SER A 47 -8.48 -28.09 9.38
CA SER A 47 -8.96 -28.69 10.64
C SER A 47 -8.01 -29.75 11.25
N ILE A 48 -6.96 -30.15 10.52
CA ILE A 48 -5.96 -31.16 10.89
C ILE A 48 -4.55 -30.58 11.12
N GLY A 49 -4.36 -29.26 11.02
CA GLY A 49 -3.07 -28.60 11.22
C GLY A 49 -2.88 -27.34 10.37
N LEU A 50 -1.80 -26.60 10.65
CA LEU A 50 -1.30 -25.54 9.77
C LEU A 50 -0.43 -26.19 8.70
N PHE A 51 -0.78 -26.00 7.43
CA PHE A 51 0.07 -26.37 6.30
C PHE A 51 0.53 -25.10 5.62
N GLY A 52 1.82 -25.02 5.33
CA GLY A 52 2.35 -23.98 4.44
C GLY A 52 2.35 -24.52 3.02
N GLU A 53 1.91 -23.72 2.05
CA GLU A 53 2.08 -24.01 0.62
C GLU A 53 2.84 -22.85 -0.02
N ILE A 54 3.86 -23.16 -0.82
CA ILE A 54 4.54 -22.18 -1.67
C ILE A 54 4.38 -22.61 -3.12
N LEU A 55 3.74 -21.78 -3.92
CA LEU A 55 3.70 -21.90 -5.37
C LEU A 55 4.89 -21.16 -5.97
N VAL A 56 5.53 -21.76 -6.97
CA VAL A 56 6.63 -21.16 -7.72
C VAL A 56 6.38 -21.28 -9.21
N GLY A 57 6.74 -20.23 -9.93
CA GLY A 57 6.68 -20.15 -11.39
C GLY A 57 8.02 -19.67 -11.93
N GLY A 58 8.46 -20.19 -13.07
CA GLY A 58 9.75 -19.77 -13.62
C GLY A 58 10.13 -20.51 -14.89
N LYS A 59 11.44 -20.65 -15.10
CA LYS A 59 12.02 -21.42 -16.20
C LYS A 59 12.75 -22.64 -15.63
N PHE A 60 12.00 -23.63 -15.18
CA PHE A 60 12.53 -24.85 -14.59
C PHE A 60 11.68 -26.04 -15.04
N THR A 61 12.26 -27.23 -15.02
CA THR A 61 11.52 -28.46 -15.36
C THR A 61 11.33 -29.37 -14.17
N THR A 62 12.22 -29.28 -13.17
CA THR A 62 12.31 -30.24 -12.07
C THR A 62 12.50 -29.53 -10.74
N GLY A 63 11.71 -29.94 -9.74
CA GLY A 63 11.96 -29.67 -8.33
C GLY A 63 12.57 -30.88 -7.64
N PHE A 64 13.27 -30.67 -6.53
CA PHE A 64 13.94 -31.75 -5.80
C PHE A 64 13.48 -31.76 -4.35
N ASN A 65 12.87 -32.87 -3.94
CA ASN A 65 12.45 -33.12 -2.56
C ASN A 65 13.65 -33.06 -1.60
N PRO A 66 13.43 -32.94 -0.27
CA PRO A 66 14.53 -32.92 0.71
C PRO A 66 15.48 -34.11 0.59
N ASP A 67 14.96 -35.29 0.23
CA ASP A 67 15.72 -36.53 -0.01
C ASP A 67 16.47 -36.56 -1.36
N GLY A 68 16.29 -35.53 -2.21
CA GLY A 68 16.86 -35.41 -3.55
C GLY A 68 16.03 -36.07 -4.65
N THR A 69 14.85 -36.64 -4.33
CA THR A 69 13.97 -37.24 -5.33
C THR A 69 13.46 -36.15 -6.30
N PRO A 70 13.64 -36.32 -7.62
CA PRO A 70 13.19 -35.34 -8.60
C PRO A 70 11.67 -35.41 -8.81
N VAL A 71 11.05 -34.25 -8.97
CA VAL A 71 9.61 -34.07 -9.22
C VAL A 71 9.44 -33.22 -10.49
N PRO A 72 8.74 -33.69 -11.53
CA PRO A 72 8.52 -32.92 -12.74
C PRO A 72 7.52 -31.79 -12.51
N LEU A 73 7.95 -30.54 -12.67
CA LEU A 73 7.14 -29.35 -12.40
C LEU A 73 6.75 -28.56 -13.67
N ASN A 74 7.52 -28.65 -14.76
CA ASN A 74 7.16 -27.98 -16.03
C ASN A 74 6.81 -26.48 -15.88
N SER A 75 7.74 -25.71 -15.31
CA SER A 75 7.68 -24.27 -15.08
C SER A 75 6.69 -23.77 -14.03
N PHE A 76 5.95 -24.68 -13.36
CA PHE A 76 5.06 -24.35 -12.26
C PHE A 76 5.02 -25.47 -11.20
N GLY A 77 5.28 -25.14 -9.94
CA GLY A 77 5.32 -26.14 -8.86
C GLY A 77 4.75 -25.65 -7.54
N SER A 78 4.39 -26.59 -6.68
CA SER A 78 4.01 -26.35 -5.29
C SER A 78 4.97 -27.06 -4.36
N PHE A 79 5.39 -26.38 -3.30
CA PHE A 79 6.10 -26.97 -2.17
C PHE A 79 5.19 -26.96 -0.95
N ARG A 80 4.93 -28.13 -0.38
CA ARG A 80 4.12 -28.26 0.84
C ARG A 80 5.00 -28.44 2.06
N PHE A 81 4.81 -27.57 3.03
CA PHE A 81 5.29 -27.78 4.39
C PHE A 81 4.27 -28.64 5.12
N ASN A 82 4.69 -29.86 5.46
CA ASN A 82 3.80 -30.82 6.09
C ASN A 82 4.36 -31.27 7.44
N PRO A 83 3.69 -30.94 8.55
CA PRO A 83 4.18 -31.29 9.88
C PRO A 83 4.07 -32.79 10.21
N THR A 84 3.38 -33.60 9.40
CA THR A 84 3.10 -35.02 9.69
C THR A 84 3.69 -36.01 8.69
N THR A 85 3.89 -35.62 7.44
CA THR A 85 4.54 -36.44 6.40
C THR A 85 5.45 -35.53 5.60
N ASP A 86 6.73 -35.47 5.98
CA ASP A 86 7.88 -34.72 5.40
C ASP A 86 7.60 -33.75 4.25
N ASP A 87 8.17 -32.55 4.30
CA ASP A 87 8.03 -31.54 3.25
C ASP A 87 8.36 -32.07 1.84
N PHE A 88 7.57 -31.70 0.83
CA PHE A 88 7.76 -32.19 -0.54
C PHE A 88 7.32 -31.19 -1.61
N TRP A 89 7.98 -31.30 -2.77
CA TRP A 89 7.52 -30.73 -4.03
C TRP A 89 6.43 -31.60 -4.65
N GLU A 90 5.43 -30.94 -5.22
CA GLU A 90 4.45 -31.54 -6.10
C GLU A 90 4.18 -30.63 -7.29
N ASN A 91 3.72 -31.24 -8.37
CA ASN A 91 3.12 -30.52 -9.47
C ASN A 91 1.62 -30.35 -9.16
N PRO A 92 1.09 -29.11 -9.10
CA PRO A 92 -0.32 -28.91 -8.83
C PRO A 92 -1.17 -29.49 -9.98
N GLY A 93 -1.82 -30.62 -9.70
CA GLY A 93 -2.50 -31.42 -10.72
C GLY A 93 -1.61 -32.48 -11.39
N GLN A 94 -0.58 -32.99 -10.72
CA GLN A 94 0.28 -34.14 -11.08
C GLN A 94 1.22 -33.95 -12.26
N THR A 95 0.73 -33.55 -13.44
CA THR A 95 1.54 -33.34 -14.66
C THR A 95 1.14 -32.08 -15.42
N ASN A 96 0.46 -31.17 -14.73
CA ASN A 96 0.10 -29.88 -15.32
C ASN A 96 1.36 -29.04 -15.61
N GLY A 97 1.27 -28.11 -16.56
CA GLY A 97 2.36 -27.19 -16.84
C GLY A 97 2.09 -26.33 -18.05
N VAL A 98 3.10 -25.59 -18.47
CA VAL A 98 3.04 -24.75 -19.68
C VAL A 98 4.05 -25.23 -20.71
N THR A 99 3.72 -25.07 -22.00
CA THR A 99 4.60 -25.41 -23.12
C THR A 99 4.49 -24.39 -24.25
N GLY A 100 5.40 -24.49 -25.23
CA GLY A 100 5.49 -23.52 -26.32
C GLY A 100 6.13 -22.20 -25.88
N GLY A 101 6.46 -21.34 -26.84
CA GLY A 101 7.19 -20.10 -26.60
C GLY A 101 8.50 -20.34 -25.84
N ALA A 102 8.71 -19.58 -24.75
CA ALA A 102 9.83 -19.80 -23.82
C ALA A 102 9.53 -20.84 -22.73
N ALA A 103 8.25 -21.23 -22.57
CA ALA A 103 7.72 -22.07 -21.50
C ALA A 103 8.10 -21.55 -20.11
N GLU A 104 7.80 -20.28 -19.83
CA GLU A 104 8.17 -19.61 -18.58
C GLU A 104 6.94 -19.04 -17.89
N VAL A 105 6.82 -19.24 -16.57
CA VAL A 105 5.80 -18.58 -15.73
C VAL A 105 6.45 -17.39 -15.02
N HIS A 106 5.94 -16.18 -15.26
CA HIS A 106 6.44 -14.93 -14.69
C HIS A 106 5.53 -14.37 -13.59
N ALA A 107 4.26 -14.78 -13.55
CA ALA A 107 3.27 -14.27 -12.62
C ALA A 107 2.40 -15.39 -12.04
N ILE A 108 2.05 -15.27 -10.76
CA ILE A 108 1.11 -16.16 -10.06
C ILE A 108 0.20 -15.29 -9.20
N ALA A 109 -1.12 -15.43 -9.36
CA ALA A 109 -2.11 -14.85 -8.47
C ALA A 109 -3.13 -15.89 -8.04
N ARG A 110 -3.59 -15.83 -6.79
CA ARG A 110 -4.67 -16.69 -6.27
C ARG A 110 -5.83 -15.82 -5.82
N ALA A 111 -7.05 -16.18 -6.23
CA ALA A 111 -8.27 -15.42 -5.98
C ALA A 111 -9.17 -16.06 -4.90
N GLY A 112 -9.92 -15.20 -4.22
CA GLY A 112 -11.07 -15.56 -3.39
C GLY A 112 -10.78 -15.96 -1.93
N ALA A 113 -11.74 -15.71 -1.05
CA ALA A 113 -11.69 -16.05 0.38
C ALA A 113 -11.73 -17.57 0.69
N TYR A 114 -11.89 -18.41 -0.33
CA TYR A 114 -11.95 -19.87 -0.22
C TYR A 114 -10.89 -20.58 -1.09
N ASP A 115 -9.95 -19.84 -1.70
CA ASP A 115 -8.63 -20.30 -2.18
C ASP A 115 -8.58 -21.48 -3.16
N TYR A 116 -9.32 -21.45 -4.28
CA TYR A 116 -9.13 -22.48 -5.33
C TYR A 116 -8.68 -21.89 -6.67
N ASP A 117 -9.10 -20.65 -6.94
CA ASP A 117 -8.84 -19.99 -8.21
C ASP A 117 -7.38 -19.53 -8.29
N LEU A 118 -6.66 -20.05 -9.27
CA LEU A 118 -5.26 -19.75 -9.53
C LEU A 118 -5.12 -19.21 -10.95
N TYR A 119 -4.33 -18.15 -11.10
CA TYR A 119 -3.97 -17.55 -12.37
C TYR A 119 -2.46 -17.60 -12.52
N ILE A 120 -2.01 -17.98 -13.71
CA ILE A 120 -0.61 -17.90 -14.07
C ILE A 120 -0.46 -17.07 -15.33
N GLY A 121 0.60 -16.25 -15.36
CA GLY A 121 0.99 -15.43 -16.48
C GLY A 121 2.44 -15.69 -16.85
N GLY A 122 2.80 -15.52 -18.11
CA GLY A 122 4.18 -15.71 -18.51
C GLY A 122 4.44 -15.61 -20.01
N SER A 123 5.43 -16.38 -20.47
CA SER A 123 5.80 -16.53 -21.87
C SER A 123 5.65 -18.00 -22.27
N PHE A 124 4.48 -18.36 -22.78
CA PHE A 124 4.13 -19.72 -23.20
C PHE A 124 2.98 -19.70 -24.21
N ASP A 125 2.85 -20.74 -25.02
CA ASP A 125 1.80 -20.81 -26.06
C ASP A 125 0.54 -21.52 -25.54
N GLU A 126 0.71 -22.51 -24.65
CA GLU A 126 -0.37 -23.38 -24.22
C GLU A 126 -0.14 -23.97 -22.82
N GLY A 127 -1.24 -24.30 -22.14
CA GLY A 127 -1.26 -25.13 -20.94
C GLY A 127 -1.44 -26.60 -21.28
N ARG A 128 -0.89 -27.49 -20.44
CA ARG A 128 -1.13 -28.93 -20.52
C ARG A 128 -1.71 -29.43 -19.22
N ASN A 129 -2.81 -30.17 -19.32
CA ASN A 129 -3.47 -30.78 -18.17
C ASN A 129 -3.02 -32.22 -17.99
N ALA A 130 -3.24 -32.77 -16.80
CA ALA A 130 -2.76 -34.09 -16.43
C ALA A 130 -3.24 -35.23 -17.33
N ASN A 131 -4.45 -35.06 -17.87
CA ASN A 131 -5.09 -35.98 -18.82
C ASN A 131 -4.55 -35.85 -20.26
N GLY A 132 -3.55 -34.99 -20.50
CA GLY A 132 -2.96 -34.72 -21.80
C GLY A 132 -3.71 -33.68 -22.64
N THR A 133 -4.81 -33.11 -22.13
CA THR A 133 -5.54 -32.03 -22.82
C THR A 133 -4.65 -30.80 -22.95
N ILE A 134 -4.61 -30.23 -24.15
CA ILE A 134 -3.93 -28.96 -24.44
C ILE A 134 -4.95 -27.83 -24.32
N VAL A 135 -4.55 -26.76 -23.61
CA VAL A 135 -5.35 -25.56 -23.38
C VAL A 135 -4.67 -24.41 -24.12
N ASN A 136 -5.25 -24.02 -25.26
CA ASN A 136 -4.72 -22.92 -26.07
C ASN A 136 -5.15 -21.59 -25.46
N SER A 137 -4.25 -20.98 -24.68
CA SER A 137 -4.40 -19.63 -24.13
C SER A 137 -3.00 -19.08 -23.91
N PRO A 138 -2.40 -18.45 -24.93
CA PRO A 138 -1.04 -17.96 -24.83
C PRO A 138 -0.87 -16.98 -23.67
N ASN A 139 0.22 -17.16 -22.93
CA ASN A 139 0.73 -16.28 -21.88
C ASN A 139 -0.16 -16.12 -20.63
N ILE A 140 -1.37 -16.67 -20.58
CA ILE A 140 -2.23 -16.63 -19.39
C ILE A 140 -3.14 -17.85 -19.29
N LEU A 141 -3.23 -18.43 -18.10
CA LEU A 141 -4.10 -19.56 -17.78
C LEU A 141 -4.77 -19.37 -16.43
N TYR A 142 -5.91 -20.02 -16.27
CA TYR A 142 -6.69 -20.06 -15.04
C TYR A 142 -6.85 -21.52 -14.60
N TRP A 143 -6.92 -21.78 -13.31
CA TRP A 143 -7.31 -23.06 -12.75
C TRP A 143 -8.23 -22.82 -11.58
N ASP A 144 -9.43 -23.40 -11.63
CA ASP A 144 -10.47 -23.22 -10.61
C ASP A 144 -10.20 -23.98 -9.30
N GLY A 145 -9.13 -24.79 -9.23
CA GLY A 145 -8.73 -25.60 -8.07
C GLY A 145 -9.77 -26.59 -7.53
N VAL A 146 -10.97 -26.63 -8.08
CA VAL A 146 -12.13 -27.42 -7.63
C VAL A 146 -12.39 -28.56 -8.60
N THR A 147 -12.28 -28.31 -9.91
CA THR A 147 -12.40 -29.36 -10.91
C THR A 147 -11.05 -30.03 -11.09
N ALA A 148 -11.05 -31.36 -11.18
CA ALA A 148 -9.85 -32.15 -11.47
C ALA A 148 -9.32 -31.93 -12.90
N ASN A 149 -9.86 -30.96 -13.64
CA ASN A 149 -9.67 -30.81 -15.08
C ASN A 149 -8.44 -29.97 -15.45
N GLY A 150 -7.71 -29.41 -14.48
CA GLY A 150 -6.48 -28.65 -14.71
C GLY A 150 -6.73 -27.23 -15.23
N TRP A 151 -5.80 -26.71 -16.02
CA TRP A 151 -5.89 -25.38 -16.63
C TRP A 151 -7.13 -25.22 -17.51
N THR A 152 -7.63 -23.98 -17.54
CA THR A 152 -8.69 -23.47 -18.40
C THR A 152 -8.20 -22.16 -19.04
N PRO A 153 -8.69 -21.84 -20.25
CA PRO A 153 -8.26 -20.64 -20.95
C PRO A 153 -8.91 -19.39 -20.32
N LEU A 154 -8.16 -18.28 -20.28
CA LEU A 154 -8.71 -16.97 -19.93
C LEU A 154 -8.91 -16.15 -21.21
N GLY A 155 -10.13 -16.18 -21.76
CA GLY A 155 -10.39 -15.74 -23.12
C GLY A 155 -9.63 -16.60 -24.15
N GLN A 156 -8.87 -15.98 -25.04
CA GLN A 156 -7.93 -16.66 -25.96
C GLN A 156 -6.47 -16.24 -25.72
N GLY A 157 -6.16 -15.75 -24.52
CA GLY A 157 -4.81 -15.33 -24.14
C GLY A 157 -4.45 -13.91 -24.54
N THR A 158 -3.15 -13.62 -24.65
CA THR A 158 -2.60 -12.32 -25.05
C THR A 158 -1.56 -12.46 -26.17
N ASP A 159 -1.28 -11.38 -26.89
CA ASP A 159 -0.29 -11.36 -27.98
C ASP A 159 1.17 -11.19 -27.51
N GLY A 160 1.39 -11.15 -26.20
CA GLY A 160 2.71 -10.93 -25.62
C GLY A 160 2.83 -11.39 -24.18
N ILE A 161 3.96 -11.10 -23.54
CA ILE A 161 4.32 -11.71 -22.26
C ILE A 161 3.51 -11.08 -21.14
N VAL A 162 2.93 -11.90 -20.26
CA VAL A 162 2.35 -11.44 -19.00
C VAL A 162 3.43 -11.50 -17.92
N ARG A 163 3.77 -10.35 -17.34
CA ARG A 163 4.84 -10.21 -16.34
C ARG A 163 4.33 -10.20 -14.92
N ASP A 164 3.11 -9.72 -14.72
CA ASP A 164 2.48 -9.72 -13.41
C ASP A 164 0.97 -9.89 -13.48
N ILE A 165 0.40 -10.44 -12.41
CA ILE A 165 -1.03 -10.62 -12.22
C ILE A 165 -1.33 -10.25 -10.77
N GLU A 166 -2.27 -9.33 -10.59
CA GLU A 166 -2.73 -8.92 -9.26
C GLU A 166 -4.24 -9.07 -9.15
N TYR A 167 -4.69 -9.66 -8.04
CA TYR A 167 -6.10 -9.90 -7.78
C TYR A 167 -6.70 -8.81 -6.88
N PHE A 168 -7.81 -8.21 -7.34
CA PHE A 168 -8.54 -7.18 -6.61
C PHE A 168 -9.87 -7.71 -6.10
N LEU A 169 -10.02 -7.73 -4.77
CA LEU A 169 -11.29 -7.99 -4.09
C LEU A 169 -12.15 -6.73 -4.13
N GLU A 170 -13.03 -6.60 -5.13
CA GLU A 170 -14.07 -5.58 -5.08
C GLU A 170 -15.23 -6.06 -4.21
N ASN A 171 -15.54 -5.30 -3.16
CA ASN A 171 -16.73 -5.33 -2.30
C ASN A 171 -17.66 -6.57 -2.40
N THR A 172 -17.74 -7.29 -1.27
CA THR A 172 -18.51 -8.52 -1.01
C THR A 172 -20.03 -8.50 -1.33
N SER A 173 -20.60 -7.40 -1.78
CA SER A 173 -22.04 -7.28 -2.08
C SER A 173 -22.41 -7.48 -3.56
N VAL A 174 -21.43 -7.39 -4.47
CA VAL A 174 -21.53 -7.80 -5.87
C VAL A 174 -20.17 -8.38 -6.19
N ARG A 175 -20.06 -9.68 -6.46
CA ARG A 175 -18.79 -10.37 -6.78
C ARG A 175 -18.15 -9.82 -8.05
N ASN A 176 -17.63 -8.60 -8.02
CA ASN A 176 -16.95 -7.99 -9.14
C ASN A 176 -15.44 -8.12 -8.95
N ASN A 177 -15.00 -9.35 -8.70
CA ASN A 177 -13.59 -9.63 -8.63
C ASN A 177 -12.95 -9.27 -9.96
N ALA A 178 -11.89 -8.48 -9.89
CA ALA A 178 -11.13 -8.04 -11.04
C ALA A 178 -9.71 -8.60 -10.93
N ILE A 179 -9.20 -9.13 -12.02
CA ILE A 179 -7.81 -9.56 -12.12
C ILE A 179 -7.12 -8.59 -13.04
N TRP A 180 -6.15 -7.86 -12.54
CA TRP A 180 -5.34 -7.00 -13.38
C TRP A 180 -4.10 -7.74 -13.80
N ILE A 181 -3.70 -7.54 -15.05
CA ILE A 181 -2.47 -8.12 -15.56
C ILE A 181 -1.62 -7.05 -16.21
N GLY A 182 -0.32 -7.13 -15.96
CA GLY A 182 0.70 -6.25 -16.50
C GLY A 182 1.69 -7.05 -17.35
N GLY A 183 2.20 -6.45 -18.42
CA GLY A 183 3.20 -7.14 -19.24
C GLY A 183 3.69 -6.36 -20.46
N GLU A 184 4.15 -7.13 -21.44
CA GLU A 184 4.64 -6.72 -22.76
C GLU A 184 3.65 -7.23 -23.82
N PHE A 185 2.49 -6.58 -23.94
CA PHE A 185 1.43 -6.99 -24.89
C PHE A 185 0.64 -5.79 -25.39
N GLU A 186 0.05 -5.87 -26.58
CA GLU A 186 -0.86 -4.84 -27.08
C GLU A 186 -2.32 -5.26 -26.95
N ASN A 187 -2.59 -6.54 -27.20
CA ASN A 187 -3.93 -7.07 -27.29
C ASN A 187 -4.13 -8.28 -26.37
N MET A 188 -5.33 -8.30 -25.80
CA MET A 188 -5.92 -9.50 -25.21
C MET A 188 -6.97 -10.03 -26.18
N PHE A 189 -7.31 -11.30 -26.08
CA PHE A 189 -8.29 -11.88 -26.99
C PHE A 189 -9.51 -12.38 -26.22
N ALA A 190 -10.69 -11.90 -26.63
CA ALA A 190 -11.96 -12.41 -26.14
C ALA A 190 -12.12 -13.91 -26.46
N ALA A 191 -13.08 -14.60 -25.84
CA ALA A 191 -13.35 -16.02 -26.10
C ALA A 191 -13.63 -16.33 -27.58
N ASN A 192 -14.14 -15.36 -28.35
CA ASN A 192 -14.37 -15.49 -29.80
C ASN A 192 -13.14 -15.15 -30.66
N GLY A 193 -11.98 -14.88 -30.05
CA GLY A 193 -10.74 -14.50 -30.73
C GLY A 193 -10.64 -13.03 -31.15
N SER A 194 -11.64 -12.19 -30.84
CA SER A 194 -11.57 -10.76 -31.18
C SER A 194 -10.53 -10.05 -30.32
N PRO A 195 -9.67 -9.20 -30.92
CA PRO A 195 -8.67 -8.45 -30.17
C PRO A 195 -9.34 -7.33 -29.34
N ILE A 196 -8.87 -7.18 -28.12
CA ILE A 196 -9.21 -6.11 -27.18
C ILE A 196 -7.91 -5.39 -26.88
N PHE A 197 -7.82 -4.14 -27.34
CA PHE A 197 -6.63 -3.33 -27.19
C PHE A 197 -6.50 -2.84 -25.74
N CYS A 198 -5.49 -3.34 -25.04
CA CYS A 198 -5.25 -3.05 -23.62
C CYS A 198 -3.91 -2.34 -23.39
N ARG A 199 -2.91 -2.60 -24.24
CA ARG A 199 -1.55 -2.04 -24.19
C ARG A 199 -0.91 -2.14 -22.79
N ASN A 200 -0.24 -3.26 -22.54
CA ASN A 200 0.58 -3.57 -21.36
C ASN A 200 -0.19 -3.67 -20.03
N LEU A 201 -1.45 -3.26 -19.97
CA LEU A 201 -2.28 -3.32 -18.75
C LEU A 201 -3.73 -3.66 -19.11
N GLY A 202 -4.24 -4.78 -18.59
CA GLY A 202 -5.60 -5.25 -18.85
C GLY A 202 -6.27 -5.77 -17.57
N THR A 203 -7.60 -5.86 -17.59
CA THR A 203 -8.37 -6.42 -16.47
C THR A 203 -9.35 -7.48 -16.95
N TRP A 204 -9.43 -8.60 -16.25
CA TRP A 204 -10.47 -9.60 -16.41
C TRP A 204 -11.55 -9.37 -15.36
N TYR A 205 -12.81 -9.32 -15.76
CA TYR A 205 -13.92 -9.34 -14.82
C TYR A 205 -14.57 -10.72 -14.80
N GLU A 206 -14.42 -11.42 -13.67
CA GLU A 206 -14.91 -12.80 -13.51
C GLU A 206 -16.43 -12.93 -13.70
N ILE A 207 -17.20 -11.88 -13.36
CA ILE A 207 -18.66 -11.92 -13.42
C ILE A 207 -19.21 -11.92 -14.85
N VAL A 208 -18.50 -11.29 -15.78
CA VAL A 208 -18.86 -11.22 -17.21
C VAL A 208 -17.97 -12.08 -18.09
N ASP A 209 -16.92 -12.69 -17.54
CA ASP A 209 -15.99 -13.58 -18.25
C ASP A 209 -15.33 -12.89 -19.48
N GLU A 210 -14.94 -11.63 -19.28
CA GLU A 210 -14.46 -10.76 -20.36
C GLU A 210 -13.28 -9.88 -19.95
N TRP A 211 -12.41 -9.61 -20.93
CA TRP A 211 -11.30 -8.67 -20.85
C TRP A 211 -11.77 -7.23 -21.07
N TYR A 212 -11.19 -6.30 -20.32
CA TYR A 212 -11.39 -4.87 -20.48
C TYR A 212 -10.03 -4.14 -20.43
N PRO A 213 -9.88 -3.05 -21.20
CA PRO A 213 -8.69 -2.22 -21.10
C PRO A 213 -8.67 -1.48 -19.75
N VAL A 214 -7.48 -1.39 -19.17
CA VAL A 214 -7.25 -0.54 -18.00
C VAL A 214 -6.77 0.82 -18.49
N ALA A 215 -7.71 1.77 -18.50
CA ALA A 215 -7.51 3.08 -19.13
C ALA A 215 -7.10 2.94 -20.62
N GLY A 216 -5.98 3.53 -21.03
CA GLY A 216 -5.37 3.34 -22.34
C GLY A 216 -4.02 2.59 -22.30
N GLY A 217 -3.66 2.02 -21.14
CA GLY A 217 -2.38 1.34 -20.95
C GLY A 217 -1.17 2.27 -20.74
N THR A 218 0.04 1.76 -21.01
CA THR A 218 1.33 2.46 -20.88
C THR A 218 2.14 2.40 -22.18
N ASP A 219 3.08 3.32 -22.41
CA ASP A 219 3.94 3.34 -23.62
C ASP A 219 5.07 2.30 -23.62
N GLY A 220 5.27 1.61 -22.51
CA GLY A 220 6.20 0.49 -22.37
C GLY A 220 5.72 -0.51 -21.32
N PRO A 221 6.48 -1.59 -21.09
CA PRO A 221 5.98 -2.73 -20.33
C PRO A 221 5.72 -2.46 -18.86
N VAL A 222 4.68 -3.12 -18.35
CA VAL A 222 4.39 -3.18 -16.91
C VAL A 222 5.04 -4.45 -16.35
N TYR A 223 5.96 -4.28 -15.40
CA TYR A 223 6.65 -5.39 -14.74
C TYR A 223 5.99 -5.82 -13.45
N ASN A 224 5.31 -4.91 -12.75
CA ASN A 224 4.61 -5.23 -11.52
C ASN A 224 3.39 -4.34 -11.25
N ILE A 225 2.39 -4.92 -10.61
CA ILE A 225 1.17 -4.32 -10.10
C ILE A 225 1.09 -4.67 -8.61
N ALA A 226 1.15 -3.67 -7.74
CA ALA A 226 0.92 -3.89 -6.32
C ALA A 226 -0.42 -3.27 -5.91
N SER A 227 -1.38 -4.10 -5.52
CA SER A 227 -2.64 -3.58 -4.98
C SER A 227 -2.38 -2.77 -3.72
N ILE A 228 -3.25 -1.78 -3.52
CA ILE A 228 -3.32 -1.02 -2.30
C ILE A 228 -4.61 -1.42 -1.59
N ASP A 229 -4.52 -1.78 -0.31
CA ASP A 229 -5.65 -2.13 0.55
C ASP A 229 -6.57 -0.93 0.79
N ALA A 230 -7.33 -0.58 -0.24
CA ALA A 230 -8.40 0.37 -0.18
C ALA A 230 -9.63 -0.37 0.34
N TYR A 231 -9.82 -0.32 1.67
CA TYR A 231 -11.08 -0.68 2.33
C TYR A 231 -12.33 -0.01 1.70
N TYR A 232 -12.13 1.00 0.86
CA TYR A 232 -13.16 1.74 0.16
C TYR A 232 -13.01 1.62 -1.36
N GLN A 233 -13.88 0.81 -1.98
CA GLN A 233 -14.49 0.84 -3.34
C GLN A 233 -13.70 1.30 -4.59
N ASP A 234 -12.47 1.76 -4.48
CA ASP A 234 -11.64 2.20 -5.59
C ASP A 234 -10.53 1.17 -5.77
N ALA A 235 -10.47 0.56 -6.95
CA ALA A 235 -9.34 -0.30 -7.31
C ALA A 235 -8.11 0.60 -7.50
N LEU A 236 -7.25 0.59 -6.49
CA LEU A 236 -6.06 1.42 -6.39
C LEU A 236 -4.82 0.53 -6.39
N ALA A 237 -3.87 0.84 -7.25
CA ALA A 237 -2.66 0.06 -7.41
C ALA A 237 -1.44 0.95 -7.65
N VAL A 238 -0.27 0.42 -7.30
CA VAL A 238 1.00 0.92 -7.82
C VAL A 238 1.31 0.12 -9.08
N ILE A 239 1.52 0.82 -10.19
CA ILE A 239 1.94 0.25 -11.46
C ILE A 239 3.42 0.58 -11.64
N ALA A 240 4.25 -0.42 -11.85
CA ALA A 240 5.70 -0.31 -12.00
C ALA A 240 6.17 -1.00 -13.29
N GLY A 241 7.15 -0.41 -13.98
CA GLY A 241 7.65 -0.96 -15.24
C GLY A 241 8.76 -0.14 -15.88
N ASP A 242 8.89 -0.31 -17.19
CA ASP A 242 9.74 0.50 -18.07
C ASP A 242 8.83 1.29 -19.03
N PHE A 243 8.38 2.46 -18.59
CA PHE A 243 7.44 3.30 -19.33
C PHE A 243 7.61 4.77 -18.94
N SER A 244 7.31 5.68 -19.84
CA SER A 244 7.34 7.11 -19.56
C SER A 244 5.94 7.71 -19.42
N LEU A 245 4.94 7.10 -20.07
CA LEU A 245 3.58 7.60 -20.19
C LEU A 245 2.54 6.56 -19.76
N GLY A 246 1.51 7.04 -19.06
CA GLY A 246 0.23 6.35 -18.89
C GLY A 246 -0.84 7.02 -19.74
N TYR A 247 -1.66 6.24 -20.44
CA TYR A 247 -2.71 6.73 -21.31
C TYR A 247 -4.09 6.66 -20.65
N TYR A 248 -4.91 7.66 -20.92
CA TYR A 248 -6.33 7.69 -20.60
C TYR A 248 -7.15 7.05 -21.74
N PRO A 249 -8.41 6.63 -21.49
CA PRO A 249 -9.27 6.04 -22.54
C PRO A 249 -9.47 6.90 -23.78
N ASN A 250 -9.36 8.23 -23.66
CA ASN A 250 -9.49 9.17 -24.77
C ASN A 250 -8.18 9.37 -25.56
N GLY A 251 -7.11 8.63 -25.24
CA GLY A 251 -5.80 8.72 -25.87
C GLY A 251 -4.89 9.81 -25.32
N ASN A 252 -5.35 10.65 -24.38
CA ASN A 252 -4.48 11.59 -23.69
C ASN A 252 -3.43 10.83 -22.88
N ALA A 253 -2.23 11.40 -22.73
CA ALA A 253 -1.15 10.80 -21.97
C ALA A 253 -0.78 11.66 -20.75
N ARG A 254 -0.31 11.00 -19.69
CA ARG A 254 0.31 11.62 -18.52
C ARG A 254 1.71 11.05 -18.35
N ALA A 255 2.70 11.92 -18.21
CA ALA A 255 4.04 11.51 -17.82
C ALA A 255 4.02 10.95 -16.40
N ILE A 256 4.55 9.73 -16.22
CA ILE A 256 4.55 9.01 -14.95
C ILE A 256 5.91 8.38 -14.61
N ASN A 257 6.78 8.16 -15.59
CA ASN A 257 8.17 7.71 -15.42
C ASN A 257 8.33 6.48 -14.51
N ASN A 258 8.11 5.29 -15.09
CA ASN A 258 8.39 3.95 -14.55
C ASN A 258 7.58 3.52 -13.32
N VAL A 259 6.90 4.44 -12.63
CA VAL A 259 6.07 4.13 -11.47
C VAL A 259 4.94 5.13 -11.29
N ALA A 260 3.72 4.62 -11.12
CA ALA A 260 2.53 5.43 -10.90
C ALA A 260 1.60 4.84 -9.86
N LEU A 261 0.88 5.72 -9.18
CA LEU A 261 -0.33 5.37 -8.46
C LEU A 261 -1.49 5.43 -9.45
N PHE A 262 -2.17 4.33 -9.68
CA PHE A 262 -3.27 4.25 -10.61
C PHE A 262 -4.58 3.89 -9.91
N SER A 263 -5.64 4.63 -10.23
CA SER A 263 -6.98 4.41 -9.71
C SER A 263 -7.96 4.24 -10.86
N ILE A 264 -8.66 3.10 -10.86
CA ILE A 264 -9.96 3.00 -11.54
C ILE A 264 -10.95 3.38 -10.45
N GLY A 265 -11.34 4.66 -10.37
CA GLY A 265 -12.35 5.08 -9.40
C GLY A 265 -13.56 4.14 -9.47
N ASN A 266 -14.23 3.89 -8.35
CA ASN A 266 -15.34 2.95 -8.17
C ASN A 266 -16.06 2.65 -9.50
N PRO A 267 -16.17 1.37 -9.94
CA PRO A 267 -16.68 0.98 -11.27
C PRO A 267 -18.16 1.35 -11.53
N ARG A 268 -18.73 2.28 -10.78
CA ARG A 268 -19.90 3.04 -11.15
C ARG A 268 -19.65 3.77 -12.49
N PRO A 269 -20.60 3.72 -13.42
CA PRO A 269 -20.53 4.46 -14.67
C PRO A 269 -20.25 5.95 -14.41
N GLY A 270 -19.12 6.47 -14.91
CA GLY A 270 -18.79 7.90 -14.92
C GLY A 270 -17.54 8.33 -14.14
N LEU A 271 -16.88 7.46 -13.38
CA LEU A 271 -15.56 7.76 -12.82
C LEU A 271 -14.45 7.50 -13.85
N ILE A 272 -13.52 8.45 -13.94
CA ILE A 272 -12.48 8.49 -14.99
C ILE A 272 -11.22 7.84 -14.42
N PRO A 273 -10.65 6.81 -15.09
CA PRO A 273 -9.36 6.24 -14.72
C PRO A 273 -8.30 7.33 -14.55
N ASN A 274 -7.52 7.27 -13.47
CA ASN A 274 -6.59 8.33 -13.15
C ASN A 274 -5.19 7.80 -12.81
N TRP A 275 -4.25 8.13 -13.69
CA TRP A 275 -2.82 8.06 -13.43
C TRP A 275 -2.41 9.17 -12.49
N ASN A 276 -1.75 8.85 -11.38
CA ASN A 276 -1.14 9.81 -10.47
C ASN A 276 0.36 9.57 -10.38
N THR A 277 1.13 10.63 -10.57
CA THR A 277 2.59 10.59 -10.49
C THR A 277 3.05 10.38 -9.05
N MET A 278 4.00 9.47 -8.84
CA MET A 278 4.67 9.31 -7.54
C MET A 278 5.87 10.25 -7.46
N GLY A 279 5.60 11.54 -7.23
CA GLY A 279 6.60 12.61 -7.42
C GLY A 279 6.92 12.76 -8.91
N ASP A 280 8.20 12.68 -9.26
CA ASP A 280 8.69 12.71 -10.66
C ASP A 280 8.88 11.29 -11.25
N GLY A 281 8.47 10.25 -10.51
CA GLY A 281 8.68 8.84 -10.85
C GLY A 281 10.11 8.38 -10.58
N ALA A 282 10.55 7.33 -11.28
CA ALA A 282 11.90 6.79 -11.23
C ALA A 282 12.63 7.04 -12.56
N ASN A 283 13.93 7.32 -12.50
CA ASN A 283 14.72 7.71 -13.67
C ASN A 283 15.12 6.52 -14.57
N ASP A 284 15.01 5.29 -14.09
CA ASP A 284 15.23 4.03 -14.81
C ASP A 284 14.12 3.02 -14.41
N PRO A 285 14.03 1.85 -15.07
CA PRO A 285 12.95 0.89 -14.85
C PRO A 285 12.76 0.44 -13.41
N VAL A 286 11.49 0.22 -13.06
CA VAL A 286 11.08 -0.35 -11.78
C VAL A 286 10.54 -1.76 -12.03
N TYR A 287 11.23 -2.77 -11.51
CA TYR A 287 10.90 -4.18 -11.75
C TYR A 287 9.89 -4.75 -10.76
N THR A 288 9.83 -4.20 -9.56
CA THR A 288 8.93 -4.70 -8.51
C THR A 288 8.43 -3.57 -7.65
N ALA A 289 7.19 -3.69 -7.21
CA ALA A 289 6.60 -2.88 -6.17
C ALA A 289 5.90 -3.79 -5.16
N THR A 290 5.78 -3.31 -3.93
CA THR A 290 4.89 -3.91 -2.95
C THR A 290 4.35 -2.81 -2.07
N THR A 291 3.12 -2.99 -1.59
CA THR A 291 2.54 -2.08 -0.62
C THR A 291 2.35 -2.79 0.70
N PHE A 292 2.52 -2.05 1.78
CA PHE A 292 2.26 -2.58 3.10
C PHE A 292 1.68 -1.49 3.99
N ARG A 293 0.80 -1.92 4.88
CA ARG A 293 0.21 -1.06 5.90
C ARG A 293 0.68 -1.56 7.27
N PRO A 294 1.63 -0.88 7.92
CA PRO A 294 2.24 -1.39 9.15
C PRO A 294 1.22 -1.48 10.28
N CYS A 295 0.23 -0.57 10.31
CA CYS A 295 -0.95 -0.72 11.13
C CYS A 295 -2.12 0.14 10.60
N TRP A 296 -3.34 -0.15 11.07
CA TRP A 296 -4.50 0.68 10.77
C TRP A 296 -4.24 2.15 11.14
N GLY A 297 -4.46 3.05 10.19
CA GLY A 297 -4.25 4.50 10.34
C GLY A 297 -2.84 5.03 10.06
N ALA A 298 -1.80 4.18 9.91
CA ALA A 298 -0.40 4.62 9.74
C ALA A 298 -0.03 5.15 8.33
N GLY A 299 -1.01 5.26 7.43
CA GLY A 299 -0.74 5.44 6.00
C GLY A 299 -0.26 4.14 5.34
N GLU A 300 -0.39 4.07 4.03
CA GLU A 300 0.19 2.97 3.25
C GLU A 300 1.62 3.32 2.87
N HIS A 301 2.47 2.31 2.87
CA HIS A 301 3.82 2.43 2.36
C HIS A 301 3.93 1.70 1.03
N VAL A 302 4.70 2.27 0.12
CA VAL A 302 5.08 1.65 -1.14
C VAL A 302 6.58 1.44 -1.11
N LEU A 303 7.02 0.22 -1.37
CA LEU A 303 8.42 -0.12 -1.63
C LEU A 303 8.54 -0.45 -3.11
N ILE A 304 9.60 0.02 -3.75
CA ILE A 304 9.91 -0.33 -5.13
C ILE A 304 11.35 -0.79 -5.27
N GLY A 305 11.58 -1.75 -6.17
CA GLY A 305 12.90 -2.24 -6.56
C GLY A 305 13.12 -2.11 -8.06
N GLY A 306 14.33 -1.75 -8.50
CA GLY A 306 14.64 -1.53 -9.91
C GLY A 306 16.11 -1.20 -10.17
N ASP A 307 16.40 -0.64 -11.34
CA ASP A 307 17.76 -0.22 -11.76
C ASP A 307 18.00 1.29 -11.59
N PHE A 308 17.07 1.99 -10.95
CA PHE A 308 17.10 3.44 -10.80
C PHE A 308 18.22 3.93 -9.86
N THR A 309 18.64 5.17 -10.11
CA THR A 309 19.58 5.91 -9.27
C THR A 309 18.95 7.14 -8.59
N ALA A 310 17.74 7.51 -9.02
CA ALA A 310 16.95 8.56 -8.42
C ALA A 310 15.44 8.28 -8.54
N VAL A 311 14.72 8.69 -7.50
CA VAL A 311 13.27 8.52 -7.39
C VAL A 311 12.68 9.78 -6.77
N GLY A 312 11.67 10.38 -7.42
CA GLY A 312 10.99 11.58 -6.92
C GLY A 312 11.95 12.75 -6.63
N ASN A 313 12.93 12.97 -7.51
CA ASN A 313 14.03 13.93 -7.37
C ASN A 313 14.98 13.72 -6.19
N LYS A 314 14.98 12.52 -5.59
CA LYS A 314 15.91 12.15 -4.53
C LYS A 314 16.81 11.01 -5.00
N GLY A 315 18.08 11.06 -4.63
CA GLY A 315 18.98 9.94 -4.85
C GLY A 315 18.49 8.71 -4.08
N ALA A 316 18.23 7.63 -4.79
CA ALA A 316 17.85 6.33 -4.26
C ALA A 316 18.38 5.30 -5.26
N ARG A 317 19.12 4.29 -4.79
CA ARG A 317 19.69 3.28 -5.68
C ARG A 317 19.03 1.95 -5.40
N ASP A 318 18.47 1.36 -6.44
CA ASP A 318 17.85 0.03 -6.50
C ASP A 318 16.61 -0.21 -5.63
N LEU A 319 16.46 0.52 -4.51
CA LEU A 319 15.36 0.40 -3.56
C LEU A 319 14.90 1.78 -3.10
N ALA A 320 13.60 2.03 -3.16
CA ALA A 320 13.00 3.26 -2.66
C ALA A 320 11.71 3.00 -1.89
N LYS A 321 11.33 3.96 -1.05
CA LYS A 321 10.13 3.90 -0.20
C LYS A 321 9.36 5.21 -0.28
N TRP A 322 8.06 5.13 -0.53
CA TRP A 322 7.11 6.22 -0.26
C TRP A 322 6.27 5.95 0.97
N LYS A 323 5.90 7.03 1.66
CA LYS A 323 4.85 7.04 2.67
C LYS A 323 3.66 7.80 2.09
N ARG A 324 2.54 7.14 1.91
CA ARG A 324 1.25 7.78 1.62
C ARG A 324 0.69 8.30 2.94
N VAL A 325 0.84 9.60 3.19
CA VAL A 325 0.17 10.28 4.29
C VAL A 325 -1.25 10.62 3.86
N TRP A 326 -2.25 10.08 4.56
CA TRP A 326 -3.61 10.61 4.51
C TRP A 326 -3.57 11.98 5.19
N ARG A 327 -3.64 13.05 4.39
CA ARG A 327 -3.56 14.42 4.93
C ARG A 327 -4.79 14.71 5.79
N ALA A 328 -4.57 14.99 7.07
CA ALA A 328 -5.42 15.85 7.87
C ALA A 328 -4.50 16.94 8.44
N ALA A 329 -4.74 18.19 8.04
CA ALA A 329 -3.97 19.32 8.53
C ALA A 329 -4.57 19.78 9.85
N ILE A 330 -3.73 19.88 10.89
CA ILE A 330 -4.05 20.64 12.09
C ILE A 330 -3.22 21.92 12.08
N ILE A 331 -3.86 23.06 12.30
CA ILE A 331 -3.18 24.35 12.51
C ILE A 331 -3.26 24.68 14.00
N ALA A 332 -2.12 24.73 14.68
CA ALA A 332 -2.02 25.14 16.08
C ALA A 332 -1.63 26.63 16.16
N HIS A 333 -2.42 27.46 16.85
CA HIS A 333 -2.14 28.88 17.05
C HIS A 333 -2.15 29.24 18.54
N VAL A 334 -1.08 29.86 19.05
CA VAL A 334 -0.95 30.22 20.47
C VAL A 334 -1.18 31.72 20.68
N ALA A 335 -2.19 32.08 21.47
CA ALA A 335 -2.49 33.45 21.86
C ALA A 335 -2.65 33.58 23.40
N SER A 336 -1.78 34.32 24.07
CA SER A 336 -1.91 34.69 25.50
C SER A 336 -1.77 36.20 25.70
N SER A 337 -2.47 36.79 26.67
CA SER A 337 -2.30 38.21 27.02
C SER A 337 -1.29 38.37 28.16
N ARG A 338 -0.43 39.40 28.07
CA ARG A 338 0.62 39.73 29.05
C ARG A 338 0.21 40.94 29.88
N SER A 339 0.36 40.89 31.21
CA SER A 339 0.34 42.11 32.04
C SER A 339 1.69 42.85 31.92
N SER A 340 1.62 44.16 31.75
CA SER A 340 2.78 45.02 31.54
C SER A 340 3.46 45.36 32.87
N GLY A 341 4.37 44.51 33.35
CA GLY A 341 5.16 44.85 34.53
C GLY A 341 6.13 43.77 35.01
N GLY A 342 7.28 43.61 34.34
CA GLY A 342 8.40 42.83 34.88
C GLY A 342 9.32 42.24 33.82
N SER A 343 10.58 42.67 33.81
CA SER A 343 11.63 42.14 32.94
C SER A 343 12.07 40.75 33.40
N SER A 344 11.47 39.71 32.84
CA SER A 344 12.08 38.38 32.69
C SER A 344 11.60 37.77 31.37
N SER A 345 12.54 37.13 30.67
CA SER A 345 12.40 36.38 29.41
C SER A 345 11.03 35.73 29.22
N GLY A 346 10.40 35.93 28.06
CA GLY A 346 9.17 35.24 27.70
C GLY A 346 9.37 33.72 27.83
N ARG A 347 8.53 33.07 28.64
CA ARG A 347 8.60 31.61 28.78
C ARG A 347 7.85 30.99 27.61
N SER A 348 8.61 30.30 26.78
CA SER A 348 8.17 29.31 25.82
C SER A 348 7.16 28.33 26.42
N ALA A 349 6.20 27.85 25.63
CA ALA A 349 5.41 26.66 25.97
C ALA A 349 5.92 25.46 25.16
N ARG A 350 5.90 24.25 25.75
CA ARG A 350 6.18 23.00 25.04
C ARG A 350 4.92 22.17 24.91
N ALA A 351 4.53 21.87 23.68
CA ALA A 351 3.47 20.91 23.39
C ALA A 351 4.09 19.56 22.99
N VAL A 352 3.57 18.49 23.59
CA VAL A 352 3.95 17.10 23.32
C VAL A 352 2.70 16.37 22.84
N MET A 353 2.75 15.87 21.61
CA MET A 353 1.69 15.00 21.08
C MET A 353 2.05 13.54 21.33
N TYR A 354 1.16 12.80 21.98
CA TYR A 354 1.30 11.36 22.16
C TYR A 354 0.43 10.62 21.15
N LEU A 355 1.08 9.88 20.25
CA LEU A 355 0.40 8.96 19.34
C LEU A 355 0.43 7.54 19.96
N PRO A 356 -0.72 6.90 20.22
CA PRO A 356 -0.73 5.57 20.80
C PRO A 356 -0.04 4.57 19.84
N PRO A 357 0.84 3.68 20.36
CA PRO A 357 1.53 2.69 19.54
C PRO A 357 0.52 1.74 18.86
N CYS A 358 0.87 1.24 17.67
CA CYS A 358 0.10 0.23 16.95
C CYS A 358 -0.29 -0.92 17.89
N PHE A 359 -1.54 -1.40 17.81
CA PHE A 359 -2.00 -2.60 18.50
C PHE A 359 -1.06 -3.75 18.15
N ASP A 360 -0.26 -4.20 19.11
CA ASP A 360 0.33 -5.52 19.10
C ASP A 360 -0.13 -6.24 20.37
N ILE A 361 -0.80 -7.37 20.19
CA ILE A 361 -1.23 -8.26 21.27
C ILE A 361 0.00 -8.89 21.95
N ASN A 362 1.21 -8.76 21.40
CA ASN A 362 2.43 -9.22 22.04
C ASN A 362 3.58 -8.18 21.96
N LYS A 363 3.65 -7.31 22.97
CA LYS A 363 4.84 -6.59 23.47
C LYS A 363 6.06 -6.49 22.52
N ASN A 364 6.18 -5.35 21.83
CA ASN A 364 7.36 -4.47 21.86
C ASN A 364 7.02 -3.12 21.20
N SER A 365 6.37 -2.26 21.97
CA SER A 365 5.94 -0.91 21.59
C SER A 365 7.16 0.04 21.52
N ALA A 366 7.93 -0.01 20.43
CA ALA A 366 9.14 0.80 20.27
C ALA A 366 8.98 2.07 19.41
N MET A 367 7.77 2.42 18.96
CA MET A 367 7.54 3.70 18.27
C MET A 367 6.34 4.42 18.84
N VAL A 368 6.57 5.19 19.91
CA VAL A 368 5.75 6.36 20.23
C VAL A 368 6.39 7.52 19.48
N GLU A 369 5.75 8.00 18.42
CA GLU A 369 6.21 9.22 17.75
C GLU A 369 5.82 10.41 18.64
N THR A 370 6.82 11.01 19.27
CA THR A 370 6.65 12.20 20.11
C THR A 370 6.96 13.42 19.24
N VAL A 371 5.94 14.20 18.89
CA VAL A 371 6.17 15.48 18.20
C VAL A 371 6.35 16.57 19.26
N LEU A 372 7.54 17.17 19.27
CA LEU A 372 7.94 18.23 20.20
C LEU A 372 7.83 19.59 19.52
N PHE A 373 7.06 20.49 20.12
CA PHE A 373 7.03 21.90 19.75
C PHE A 373 7.75 22.69 20.84
N ASP A 374 8.95 23.19 20.53
CA ASP A 374 9.75 23.99 21.45
C ASP A 374 9.62 25.47 21.12
N SER A 375 9.56 26.30 22.16
CA SER A 375 9.67 27.76 22.02
C SER A 375 8.55 28.45 21.24
N LEU A 376 7.32 27.95 21.32
CA LEU A 376 6.15 28.64 20.76
C LEU A 376 6.01 30.03 21.41
N GLU A 377 6.34 31.08 20.66
CA GLU A 377 6.17 32.48 21.08
C GLU A 377 4.73 32.97 20.86
N PHE A 378 4.39 34.10 21.47
CA PHE A 378 3.08 34.72 21.28
C PHE A 378 2.89 35.15 19.81
N GLY A 379 1.79 34.72 19.19
CA GLY A 379 1.47 35.03 17.79
C GLY A 379 2.12 34.09 16.78
N GLU A 380 2.78 33.03 17.23
CA GLU A 380 3.28 31.98 16.35
C GLU A 380 2.21 30.94 16.02
N THR A 381 2.22 30.50 14.77
CA THR A 381 1.37 29.43 14.23
C THR A 381 2.26 28.29 13.78
N VAL A 382 1.90 27.06 14.16
CA VAL A 382 2.57 25.85 13.65
C VAL A 382 1.55 24.97 12.96
N ALA A 383 1.87 24.56 11.73
CA ALA A 383 1.10 23.59 10.99
C ALA A 383 1.62 22.17 11.27
N ILE A 384 0.69 21.25 11.49
CA ILE A 384 0.95 19.81 11.62
C ILE A 384 0.38 19.15 10.37
N ASP A 385 1.28 18.61 9.54
CA ASP A 385 0.93 18.04 8.23
C ASP A 385 0.64 16.52 8.30
N SER A 386 0.79 15.90 9.47
CA SER A 386 0.51 14.48 9.66
C SER A 386 0.01 14.14 11.06
N ILE A 387 -1.28 13.80 11.17
CA ILE A 387 -1.89 13.21 12.36
C ILE A 387 -2.66 11.92 11.99
N PRO A 388 -2.83 10.96 12.92
CA PRO A 388 -3.59 9.76 12.64
C PRO A 388 -5.09 10.08 12.48
N ASN A 389 -5.65 9.73 11.32
CA ASN A 389 -7.09 9.89 11.09
C ASN A 389 -7.91 8.89 11.91
N TYR A 390 -9.07 9.35 12.40
CA TYR A 390 -10.05 8.54 13.13
C TYR A 390 -9.55 7.84 14.40
N ARG A 391 -8.45 8.32 14.99
CA ARG A 391 -8.00 7.85 16.30
C ARG A 391 -7.94 8.99 17.30
N PRO A 392 -8.37 8.74 18.55
CA PRO A 392 -8.07 9.64 19.64
C PRO A 392 -6.55 9.78 19.77
N PHE A 393 -6.06 11.02 19.81
CA PHE A 393 -4.70 11.32 20.22
C PHE A 393 -4.73 12.35 21.36
N GLU A 394 -3.65 12.37 22.14
CA GLU A 394 -3.52 13.25 23.29
C GLU A 394 -2.52 14.37 22.96
N ILE A 395 -2.85 15.59 23.36
CA ILE A 395 -1.94 16.72 23.39
C ILE A 395 -1.73 17.11 24.84
N VAL A 396 -0.49 17.00 25.29
CA VAL A 396 -0.06 17.43 26.62
C VAL A 396 0.79 18.68 26.46
N MET A 397 0.42 19.74 27.17
CA MET A 397 1.23 20.94 27.31
C MET A 397 1.95 20.93 28.64
N THR A 398 3.22 21.31 28.61
CA THR A 398 4.07 21.40 29.79
C THR A 398 4.77 22.75 29.86
N ASP A 399 5.14 23.18 31.06
CA ASP A 399 6.00 24.36 31.25
C ASP A 399 7.36 24.09 30.56
N ALA A 400 7.83 25.00 29.70
CA ALA A 400 9.08 24.78 28.97
C ALA A 400 10.33 24.71 29.86
N THR A 401 10.24 25.18 31.10
CA THR A 401 11.30 25.10 32.12
C THR A 401 11.13 23.91 33.07
N ASN A 402 9.93 23.33 33.18
CA ASN A 402 9.67 22.10 33.95
C ASN A 402 8.70 21.15 33.22
N LEU A 403 9.27 20.18 32.52
CA LEU A 403 8.53 19.20 31.70
C LEU A 403 7.62 18.25 32.50
N GLN A 404 7.72 18.26 33.83
CA GLN A 404 6.85 17.47 34.71
C GLN A 404 5.57 18.23 35.10
N ASP A 405 5.53 19.55 34.89
CA ASP A 405 4.38 20.38 35.22
C ASP A 405 3.47 20.48 33.99
N THR A 406 2.46 19.61 33.96
CA THR A 406 1.41 19.63 32.94
C THR A 406 0.53 20.87 33.12
N VAL A 407 0.56 21.76 32.13
CA VAL A 407 -0.20 23.01 32.10
C VAL A 407 -1.62 22.78 31.58
N ALA A 408 -1.78 21.89 30.59
CA ALA A 408 -3.08 21.44 30.10
C ALA A 408 -2.97 20.13 29.31
N VAL A 409 -4.05 19.35 29.33
CA VAL A 409 -4.18 18.10 28.56
C VAL A 409 -5.46 18.17 27.73
N LEU A 410 -5.36 17.88 26.44
CA LEU A 410 -6.50 17.38 25.69
C LEU A 410 -6.31 15.91 25.41
N ASP A 411 -7.20 15.12 25.97
CA ASP A 411 -7.31 13.70 25.71
C ASP A 411 -8.35 13.47 24.60
N SER A 412 -8.12 12.43 23.81
CA SER A 412 -9.11 11.85 22.90
C SER A 412 -9.60 12.77 21.76
N ILE A 413 -8.71 13.58 21.19
CA ILE A 413 -9.01 14.37 20.00
C ILE A 413 -9.17 13.44 18.79
N VAL A 414 -10.31 13.50 18.10
CA VAL A 414 -10.57 12.74 16.87
C VAL A 414 -10.72 13.72 15.70
N VAL A 415 -9.85 13.60 14.69
CA VAL A 415 -9.97 14.37 13.44
C VAL A 415 -10.47 13.45 12.33
N GLY A 416 -11.57 13.86 11.67
CA GLY A 416 -12.16 13.15 10.54
C GLY A 416 -11.58 13.61 9.19
N LEU A 417 -11.76 12.78 8.14
CA LEU A 417 -11.36 13.15 6.79
C LEU A 417 -12.05 14.43 6.31
N GLY A 418 -11.28 15.31 5.66
CA GLY A 418 -11.80 16.50 4.97
C GLY A 418 -12.29 17.64 5.87
N THR A 419 -12.16 17.52 7.19
CA THR A 419 -12.50 18.60 8.13
C THR A 419 -11.22 19.10 8.78
N PRO A 420 -10.53 20.11 8.20
CA PRO A 420 -9.36 20.69 8.85
C PRO A 420 -9.76 21.22 10.23
N LEU A 421 -8.87 21.10 11.20
CA LEU A 421 -9.11 21.56 12.57
C LEU A 421 -8.04 22.59 12.94
N ALA A 422 -8.45 23.78 13.38
CA ALA A 422 -7.57 24.70 14.05
C ALA A 422 -7.65 24.46 15.56
N MET A 423 -6.51 24.47 16.24
CA MET A 423 -6.43 24.39 17.69
C MET A 423 -5.89 25.72 18.20
N VAL A 424 -6.72 26.47 18.93
CA VAL A 424 -6.37 27.78 19.45
C VAL A 424 -6.07 27.67 20.93
N PHE A 425 -4.85 27.99 21.33
CA PHE A 425 -4.45 28.09 22.72
C PHE A 425 -4.72 29.50 23.23
N ALA A 426 -5.40 29.60 24.37
CA ALA A 426 -5.86 30.86 24.93
C ALA A 426 -5.84 30.87 26.45
N GLY A 427 -5.51 32.01 27.07
CA GLY A 427 -5.56 32.19 28.51
C GLY A 427 -4.26 32.73 29.09
N VAL A 428 -4.17 32.75 30.42
CA VAL A 428 -3.01 33.23 31.18
C VAL A 428 -2.40 32.12 32.02
N ASP A 429 -1.09 32.23 32.26
CA ASP A 429 -0.27 31.28 33.02
C ASP A 429 -0.52 31.34 34.53
N ASP A 430 -0.72 32.55 35.07
CA ASP A 430 -1.14 32.78 36.46
C ASP A 430 -2.48 33.51 36.53
N PRO A 431 -3.61 32.77 36.58
CA PRO A 431 -4.94 33.34 36.74
C PRO A 431 -5.09 34.22 37.99
N GLY A 432 -4.32 33.93 39.05
CA GLY A 432 -4.36 34.66 40.31
C GLY A 432 -3.76 36.06 40.22
N ALA A 433 -2.95 36.34 39.21
CA ALA A 433 -2.40 37.66 38.92
C ALA A 433 -3.41 38.62 38.26
N TYR A 434 -4.59 38.12 37.87
CA TYR A 434 -5.62 38.90 37.17
C TYR A 434 -6.91 38.99 38.00
N ALA A 435 -7.69 40.04 37.78
CA ALA A 435 -9.00 40.14 38.38
C ALA A 435 -9.88 38.96 37.91
N PRO A 436 -10.76 38.39 38.78
CA PRO A 436 -11.67 37.34 38.37
C PRO A 436 -12.49 37.77 37.15
N ASN A 437 -12.61 36.88 36.16
CA ASN A 437 -13.44 37.14 35.00
C ASN A 437 -14.88 37.46 35.47
N PRO A 438 -15.49 38.57 35.03
CA PRO A 438 -16.85 38.97 35.43
C PRO A 438 -17.92 37.92 35.12
N GLU A 439 -17.69 37.05 34.14
CA GLU A 439 -18.58 35.96 33.73
C GLU A 439 -18.31 34.65 34.50
N GLY A 440 -17.35 34.65 35.44
CA GLY A 440 -16.97 33.46 36.23
C GLY A 440 -16.22 32.39 35.43
N ILE A 441 -15.85 32.69 34.18
CA ILE A 441 -15.09 31.78 33.32
C ILE A 441 -13.61 31.80 33.72
N SER A 442 -13.00 30.62 33.84
CA SER A 442 -11.57 30.51 34.13
C SER A 442 -10.74 31.24 33.06
N THR A 443 -9.80 32.08 33.52
CA THR A 443 -8.81 32.74 32.66
C THR A 443 -7.56 31.88 32.45
N ALA A 444 -7.46 30.73 33.12
CA ALA A 444 -6.37 29.77 32.92
C ALA A 444 -6.24 29.33 31.46
N MET A 445 -5.02 28.96 31.09
CA MET A 445 -4.72 28.42 29.76
C MET A 445 -5.69 27.27 29.41
N ARG A 446 -6.31 27.40 28.23
CA ARG A 446 -7.23 26.44 27.63
C ARG A 446 -6.88 26.26 26.15
N LEU A 447 -7.15 25.06 25.64
CA LEU A 447 -7.06 24.77 24.21
C LEU A 447 -8.48 24.63 23.65
N MET A 448 -8.73 25.28 22.52
CA MET A 448 -10.04 25.36 21.89
C MET A 448 -9.96 24.76 20.48
N PRO A 449 -10.63 23.63 20.21
CA PRO A 449 -10.77 23.12 18.85
C PRO A 449 -11.76 23.99 18.08
N VAL A 450 -11.32 24.52 16.94
CA VAL A 450 -12.12 25.33 16.01
C VAL A 450 -12.17 24.56 14.69
N PRO A 451 -13.35 24.03 14.29
CA PRO A 451 -13.52 23.45 12.97
C PRO A 451 -13.14 24.49 11.92
N MET A 452 -12.19 24.16 11.06
CA MET A 452 -11.86 24.98 9.91
C MET A 452 -12.76 24.55 8.76
N PRO A 453 -13.27 25.48 7.96
CA PRO A 453 -14.02 25.12 6.79
C PRO A 453 -13.06 24.41 5.80
N GLY A 454 -13.56 23.35 5.17
CA GLY A 454 -12.76 22.52 4.26
C GLY A 454 -12.35 23.27 2.99
N ASP A 455 -11.43 22.69 2.23
CA ASP A 455 -11.00 23.25 0.94
C ASP A 455 -12.23 23.50 0.04
N SER A 456 -12.38 24.74 -0.45
CA SER A 456 -13.40 25.03 -1.46
C SER A 456 -12.93 24.50 -2.81
N ALA A 457 -13.80 23.75 -3.49
CA ALA A 457 -13.57 23.37 -4.88
C ALA A 457 -13.61 24.58 -5.85
N ASN A 458 -14.05 25.75 -5.37
CA ASN A 458 -14.09 26.99 -6.14
C ASN A 458 -12.85 27.84 -5.82
N PRO A 459 -11.95 28.11 -6.79
CA PRO A 459 -10.72 28.87 -6.58
C PRO A 459 -10.94 30.36 -6.26
N THR A 460 -12.19 30.84 -6.28
CA THR A 460 -12.55 32.23 -5.96
C THR A 460 -13.11 32.41 -4.55
N ASP A 461 -13.35 31.32 -3.82
CA ASP A 461 -13.86 31.39 -2.47
C ASP A 461 -12.70 31.60 -1.48
N VAL A 462 -12.80 32.66 -0.68
CA VAL A 462 -11.93 32.88 0.47
C VAL A 462 -12.76 32.70 1.73
N GLN A 463 -12.38 31.74 2.55
CA GLN A 463 -12.98 31.53 3.87
C GLN A 463 -12.03 32.02 4.93
N VAL A 464 -12.53 32.84 5.86
CA VAL A 464 -11.75 33.42 6.95
C VAL A 464 -12.39 33.00 8.27
N VAL A 465 -11.58 32.42 9.15
CA VAL A 465 -11.99 32.08 10.51
C VAL A 465 -11.34 33.05 11.48
N PHE A 466 -12.15 33.73 12.28
CA PHE A 466 -11.68 34.60 13.35
C PHE A 466 -11.86 33.89 14.69
N ALA A 467 -10.76 33.67 15.40
CA ALA A 467 -10.78 33.24 16.79
C ALA A 467 -10.35 34.42 17.67
N HIS A 468 -11.24 34.89 18.53
CA HIS A 468 -10.93 35.92 19.51
C HIS A 468 -10.87 35.30 20.90
N ALA A 469 -9.71 35.42 21.55
CA ALA A 469 -9.40 34.67 22.74
C ALA A 469 -8.93 35.53 23.92
N VAL A 470 -9.44 36.77 23.99
CA VAL A 470 -9.14 37.67 25.10
C VAL A 470 -10.12 37.41 26.24
N THR A 471 -9.59 37.03 27.40
CA THR A 471 -10.37 36.62 28.57
C THR A 471 -10.92 37.80 29.38
N ASP A 472 -10.52 39.04 29.08
CA ASP A 472 -10.83 40.25 29.85
C ASP A 472 -11.28 41.47 29.01
N ALA A 473 -11.48 41.34 27.69
CA ALA A 473 -11.83 42.48 26.83
C ALA A 473 -13.35 42.65 26.59
N PRO A 474 -13.86 43.90 26.49
CA PRO A 474 -15.24 44.17 26.11
C PRO A 474 -15.51 43.73 24.65
N LYS A 475 -16.78 43.38 24.38
CA LYS A 475 -17.35 42.97 23.08
C LYS A 475 -16.52 43.39 21.86
N VAL A 476 -16.02 42.41 21.12
CA VAL A 476 -15.47 42.62 19.77
C VAL A 476 -16.62 42.77 18.78
N SER A 477 -16.58 43.82 17.97
CA SER A 477 -17.48 44.03 16.84
C SER A 477 -16.66 44.01 15.55
N ILE A 478 -17.11 43.24 14.57
CA ILE A 478 -16.53 43.25 13.22
C ILE A 478 -17.30 44.29 12.41
N ALA A 479 -16.62 45.35 11.98
CA ALA A 479 -17.15 46.29 11.00
C ALA A 479 -16.62 45.89 9.62
N LEU A 480 -17.51 45.42 8.75
CA LEU A 480 -17.22 45.31 7.32
C LEU A 480 -17.30 46.73 6.74
N GLN A 481 -16.20 47.25 6.20
CA GLN A 481 -16.17 48.49 5.43
C GLN A 481 -16.32 48.21 3.94
#